data_AF-A0AAC8Q171-F1
#
_entry.id   AF-A0AAC8Q171-F1
#
_cell.length_a   1.000
_cell.length_b   1.000
_cell.length_c   1.000
_cell.angle_alpha   90.00
_cell.angle_beta   90.00
_cell.angle_gamma   90.00
#
_symmetry.space_group_name_H-M   'P 1'
#
loop_
_entity.id
_entity.type
_entity.pdbx_description
1 polymer ?
#
loop_
_entity_poly.entity_id
_entity_poly.type
_entity_poly.pdbx_seq_one_letter_code
_entity_poly.pdbx_strand_id
1 'polypeptide(L)'
;MSKWGQATFFRTSNLDALERAIRDLCLAEGLVAAPYVRRKRETWDRMQYGTGATSDRWALAIGVGQGGWTAVKTAPLELLAEPGPSGEHRLGILARVLQCEALHVSLYEGIAMAIVQAAPTGEVVLSGYTMDGPSFHGVEIAEEHLRPRIRYVDVPPSVHEALERSLSDGFDELLDRLGNPEWVDVPGALIKGEEVPSARVSSFVRPELDTMPPLGVTFAVEEHPLGTRYVLDGGVWVDDSTLDAANAEVGAAFVRKVARWLDMPVTLEPGVPRSVFCVRAAPSESVRRVGVETEVLSIGSREGAELLLHSARGVGIAELAERSPYQRRRLVDVLARALVGVRVNADTAYRGFKRVVTEPTPQAFGAFADERLVTAWWRRGRSAILIEGRELFELPGLCTAMAGMPGRVALALVTPSFVNGNSQGYGHDDAVVIVVIDVNTGEVQEVLRSGAGLTFGFTHLCFAGDVLGVRAERDRTPVIVTLDRGKWEEHPGDFPQWMREALRAPPTVDDLYSSYEVPILWAGPHAVVVGRTYERASLAVLDLHTKQRRPLFDSEGLEPLACSESGSRCLARGGARGLFAGSATPPRPPSR
;
A
#
# COMPACT_ATOMS: atom_id res chain seq x y z
N MET A 1 3.76 2.47 -19.87
CA MET A 1 2.46 2.92 -19.35
C MET A 1 1.99 1.90 -18.34
N SER A 2 1.71 2.27 -17.10
CA SER A 2 1.07 1.36 -16.14
C SER A 2 -0.34 1.04 -16.67
N LYS A 3 -0.55 -0.18 -17.17
CA LYS A 3 -1.85 -0.64 -17.68
C LYS A 3 -2.76 -0.92 -16.50
N TRP A 4 -3.35 0.14 -15.94
CA TRP A 4 -4.52 0.00 -15.09
C TRP A 4 -5.77 0.21 -15.94
N GLY A 5 -6.69 -0.74 -15.89
CA GLY A 5 -7.86 -0.76 -16.74
C GLY A 5 -9.02 -1.45 -16.04
N GLN A 6 -10.23 -0.95 -16.28
CA GLN A 6 -11.48 -1.56 -15.82
C GLN A 6 -12.46 -1.62 -16.99
N ALA A 7 -13.31 -2.65 -17.04
CA ALA A 7 -14.44 -2.67 -17.95
C ALA A 7 -15.59 -3.50 -17.39
N THR A 8 -16.82 -3.05 -17.59
CA THR A 8 -18.03 -3.82 -17.31
C THR A 8 -18.79 -4.10 -18.60
N PHE A 9 -19.32 -5.30 -18.76
CA PHE A 9 -20.10 -5.73 -19.91
C PHE A 9 -21.38 -6.42 -19.47
N PHE A 10 -22.48 -6.14 -20.17
CA PHE A 10 -23.77 -6.82 -20.01
C PHE A 10 -24.18 -7.47 -21.33
N ARG A 11 -24.69 -8.71 -21.27
CA ARG A 11 -25.15 -9.47 -22.44
C ARG A 11 -26.53 -9.01 -22.90
N THR A 12 -26.61 -7.76 -23.34
CA THR A 12 -27.84 -7.12 -23.82
C THR A 12 -27.51 -6.09 -24.88
N SER A 13 -28.40 -5.91 -25.85
CA SER A 13 -28.39 -4.79 -26.80
C SER A 13 -29.39 -3.69 -26.44
N ASN A 14 -30.19 -3.91 -25.38
CA ASN A 14 -31.22 -2.97 -24.96
C ASN A 14 -30.65 -1.92 -24.00
N LEU A 15 -30.06 -0.86 -24.57
CA LEU A 15 -29.48 0.24 -23.79
C LEU A 15 -30.50 0.92 -22.89
N ASP A 16 -31.74 1.10 -23.35
CA ASP A 16 -32.79 1.76 -22.58
C ASP A 16 -33.21 0.95 -21.35
N ALA A 17 -33.16 -0.39 -21.42
CA ALA A 17 -33.41 -1.25 -20.27
C ALA A 17 -32.25 -1.19 -19.27
N LEU A 18 -31.00 -1.24 -19.75
CA LEU A 18 -29.81 -1.15 -18.92
C LEU A 18 -29.72 0.21 -18.20
N GLU A 19 -29.95 1.31 -18.93
CA GLU A 19 -29.93 2.67 -18.37
C GLU A 19 -31.01 2.86 -17.31
N ARG A 20 -32.21 2.30 -17.52
CA ARG A 20 -33.27 2.30 -16.51
C ARG A 20 -32.89 1.47 -15.29
N ALA A 21 -32.36 0.26 -15.47
CA ALA A 21 -31.95 -0.60 -14.36
C ALA A 21 -30.85 0.04 -13.51
N ILE A 22 -29.85 0.68 -14.15
CA ILE A 22 -28.79 1.43 -13.48
C ILE A 22 -29.37 2.63 -12.72
N ARG A 23 -30.27 3.40 -13.34
CA ARG A 23 -30.91 4.54 -12.70
C ARG A 23 -31.71 4.10 -11.48
N ASP A 24 -32.49 3.04 -11.60
CA ASP A 24 -33.32 2.51 -10.52
C ASP A 24 -32.45 1.97 -9.37
N LEU A 25 -31.30 1.35 -9.68
CA LEU A 25 -30.28 0.99 -8.68
C LEU A 25 -29.74 2.24 -7.96
N CYS A 26 -29.36 3.28 -8.69
CA CYS A 26 -28.83 4.51 -8.09
C CYS A 26 -29.87 5.20 -7.19
N LEU A 27 -31.13 5.24 -7.62
CA LEU A 27 -32.25 5.76 -6.83
C LEU A 27 -32.50 4.92 -5.56
N ALA A 28 -32.43 3.60 -5.67
CA ALA A 28 -32.56 2.69 -4.52
C ALA A 28 -31.42 2.88 -3.51
N GLU A 29 -30.23 3.26 -3.97
CA GLU A 29 -29.09 3.64 -3.13
C GLU A 29 -29.11 5.10 -2.65
N GLY A 30 -30.22 5.81 -2.89
CA GLY A 30 -30.46 7.15 -2.38
C GLY A 30 -29.75 8.27 -3.14
N LEU A 31 -29.24 7.99 -4.35
CA LEU A 31 -28.71 9.04 -5.24
C LEU A 31 -29.81 9.65 -6.09
N VAL A 32 -29.60 10.88 -6.54
CA VAL A 32 -30.47 11.59 -7.48
C VAL A 32 -29.73 11.87 -8.78
N ALA A 33 -30.44 11.84 -9.90
CA ALA A 33 -29.87 12.21 -11.19
C ALA A 33 -29.42 13.68 -11.16
N ALA A 34 -28.26 13.94 -11.74
CA ALA A 34 -27.69 15.27 -11.83
C ALA A 34 -27.04 15.50 -13.20
N PRO A 35 -26.91 16.76 -13.65
CA PRO A 35 -26.18 17.08 -14.86
C PRO A 35 -24.72 16.58 -14.78
N TYR A 36 -24.27 15.96 -15.86
CA TYR A 36 -22.87 15.61 -16.03
C TYR A 36 -22.08 16.87 -16.42
N VAL A 37 -21.16 17.31 -15.55
CA VAL A 37 -20.46 18.59 -15.69
C VAL A 37 -18.96 18.42 -15.54
N ARG A 38 -18.20 19.23 -16.28
CA ARG A 38 -16.75 19.30 -16.18
C ARG A 38 -16.32 19.59 -14.75
N ARG A 39 -15.34 18.84 -14.27
CA ARG A 39 -14.73 19.06 -12.96
C ARG A 39 -13.22 19.14 -13.04
N LYS A 40 -12.62 19.72 -12.00
CA LYS A 40 -11.18 19.74 -11.83
C LYS A 40 -10.73 18.39 -11.23
N ARG A 41 -9.77 17.73 -11.87
CA ARG A 41 -9.18 16.49 -11.35
C ARG A 41 -8.42 16.77 -10.05
N GLU A 42 -8.58 15.90 -9.08
CA GLU A 42 -7.87 15.96 -7.80
C GLU A 42 -6.50 15.24 -7.91
N THR A 43 -5.55 15.56 -7.03
CA THR A 43 -4.24 14.90 -7.00
C THR A 43 -4.38 13.40 -6.67
N TRP A 44 -5.28 13.08 -5.75
CA TRP A 44 -5.79 11.72 -5.54
C TRP A 44 -7.30 11.78 -5.79
N ASP A 45 -7.74 11.18 -6.89
CA ASP A 45 -9.11 11.35 -7.36
C ASP A 45 -9.97 10.14 -6.98
N ARG A 46 -11.02 10.33 -6.19
CA ARG A 46 -11.93 9.25 -5.76
C ARG A 46 -12.68 8.58 -6.90
N MET A 47 -12.89 9.30 -7.99
CA MET A 47 -13.45 8.71 -9.20
C MET A 47 -12.49 7.72 -9.83
N GLN A 48 -11.22 7.81 -9.47
CA GLN A 48 -10.18 6.90 -9.87
C GLN A 48 -9.99 5.85 -8.77
N TYR A 49 -9.48 6.23 -7.61
CA TYR A 49 -8.97 5.33 -6.57
C TYR A 49 -9.95 5.06 -5.42
N GLY A 50 -11.14 5.67 -5.45
CA GLY A 50 -12.15 5.52 -4.41
C GLY A 50 -13.22 4.49 -4.78
N THR A 51 -14.18 4.32 -3.87
CA THR A 51 -15.35 3.44 -4.03
C THR A 51 -16.64 4.25 -4.21
N GLY A 52 -17.71 3.59 -4.64
CA GLY A 52 -19.06 4.17 -4.65
C GLY A 52 -19.53 4.67 -3.27
N ALA A 53 -19.08 4.04 -2.19
CA ALA A 53 -19.39 4.47 -0.83
C ALA A 53 -18.67 5.78 -0.44
N THR A 54 -17.46 6.00 -0.94
CA THR A 54 -16.64 7.18 -0.61
C THR A 54 -16.86 8.38 -1.54
N SER A 55 -17.56 8.17 -2.65
CA SER A 55 -17.86 9.21 -3.63
C SER A 55 -19.29 9.71 -3.50
N ASP A 56 -19.46 11.03 -3.39
CA ASP A 56 -20.77 11.69 -3.39
C ASP A 56 -21.35 11.87 -4.80
N ARG A 57 -20.56 11.57 -5.83
CA ARG A 57 -20.98 11.62 -7.24
C ARG A 57 -20.57 10.35 -7.95
N TRP A 58 -21.45 9.83 -8.79
CA TRP A 58 -21.16 8.73 -9.71
C TRP A 58 -21.45 9.18 -11.13
N ALA A 59 -20.62 8.77 -12.07
CA ALA A 59 -20.85 8.94 -13.50
C ALA A 59 -20.67 7.60 -14.21
N LEU A 60 -21.51 7.35 -15.21
CA LEU A 60 -21.47 6.13 -15.99
C LEU A 60 -21.60 6.47 -17.48
N ALA A 61 -20.78 5.83 -18.29
CA ALA A 61 -20.88 5.82 -19.75
C ALA A 61 -21.38 4.45 -20.20
N ILE A 62 -22.45 4.44 -20.98
CA ILE A 62 -23.10 3.23 -21.51
C ILE A 62 -23.07 3.29 -23.03
N GLY A 63 -22.66 2.22 -23.69
CA GLY A 63 -22.68 2.18 -25.15
C GLY A 63 -22.54 0.79 -25.72
N VAL A 64 -22.90 0.69 -27.00
CA VAL A 64 -23.02 -0.59 -27.70
C VAL A 64 -21.63 -1.22 -27.82
N GLY A 65 -21.51 -2.47 -27.36
CA GLY A 65 -20.36 -3.31 -27.57
C GLY A 65 -20.55 -4.23 -28.76
N GLN A 66 -19.70 -5.25 -28.86
CA GLN A 66 -19.72 -6.21 -29.96
C GLN A 66 -20.41 -7.52 -29.58
N GLY A 67 -20.89 -8.24 -30.59
CA GLY A 67 -21.41 -9.61 -30.42
C GLY A 67 -22.68 -9.73 -29.58
N GLY A 68 -23.40 -8.64 -29.26
CA GLY A 68 -24.56 -8.65 -28.36
C GLY A 68 -24.24 -8.19 -26.93
N TRP A 69 -23.02 -7.71 -26.68
CA TRP A 69 -22.62 -7.09 -25.43
C TRP A 69 -22.84 -5.57 -25.46
N THR A 70 -23.09 -4.99 -24.29
CA THR A 70 -23.07 -3.55 -24.04
C THR A 70 -21.97 -3.26 -23.03
N ALA A 71 -21.14 -2.25 -23.32
CA ALA A 71 -20.06 -1.81 -22.46
C ALA A 71 -20.55 -0.72 -21.50
N VAL A 72 -20.08 -0.81 -20.26
CA VAL A 72 -20.28 0.21 -19.23
C VAL A 72 -18.94 0.54 -18.59
N LYS A 73 -18.63 1.83 -18.55
CA LYS A 73 -17.51 2.38 -17.77
C LYS A 73 -18.07 3.31 -16.73
N THR A 74 -17.41 3.36 -15.58
CA THR A 74 -17.90 4.09 -14.42
C THR A 74 -16.81 4.96 -13.82
N ALA A 75 -17.24 5.98 -13.09
CA ALA A 75 -16.43 6.81 -12.22
C ALA A 75 -17.25 7.00 -10.93
N PRO A 76 -16.92 6.36 -9.79
CA PRO A 76 -15.73 5.53 -9.51
C PRO A 76 -15.55 4.31 -10.41
N LEU A 77 -14.30 3.90 -10.62
CA LEU A 77 -13.92 2.95 -11.66
C LEU A 77 -14.46 1.53 -11.49
N GLU A 78 -14.62 1.08 -10.26
CA GLU A 78 -15.04 -0.30 -9.96
C GLU A 78 -16.46 -0.35 -9.40
N LEU A 79 -17.20 0.77 -9.55
CA LEU A 79 -18.50 1.03 -8.93
C LEU A 79 -19.48 -0.14 -9.04
N LEU A 80 -19.59 -0.77 -10.21
CA LEU A 80 -20.55 -1.86 -10.46
C LEU A 80 -20.09 -3.22 -9.92
N ALA A 81 -18.79 -3.40 -9.69
CA ALA A 81 -18.23 -4.63 -9.15
C ALA A 81 -18.37 -4.71 -7.62
N GLU A 82 -18.41 -3.55 -6.97
CA GLU A 82 -18.62 -3.40 -5.54
C GLU A 82 -19.97 -3.99 -5.06
N PRO A 83 -20.00 -4.56 -3.84
CA PRO A 83 -21.22 -4.74 -3.08
C PRO A 83 -21.95 -3.40 -2.82
N GLY A 84 -23.27 -3.42 -2.95
CA GLY A 84 -24.12 -2.31 -2.53
C GLY A 84 -24.35 -2.30 -1.01
N PRO A 85 -25.10 -1.32 -0.46
CA PRO A 85 -25.39 -1.20 0.97
C PRO A 85 -26.09 -2.42 1.59
N SER A 86 -26.79 -3.24 0.79
CA SER A 86 -27.41 -4.49 1.22
C SER A 86 -26.44 -5.65 1.37
N GLY A 87 -25.18 -5.49 0.94
CA GLY A 87 -24.19 -6.56 0.82
C GLY A 87 -24.31 -7.37 -0.48
N GLU A 88 -25.37 -7.21 -1.27
CA GLU A 88 -25.47 -7.82 -2.61
C GLU A 88 -24.59 -7.06 -3.61
N HIS A 89 -23.92 -7.78 -4.52
CA HIS A 89 -23.15 -7.18 -5.61
C HIS A 89 -24.07 -6.42 -6.58
N ARG A 90 -23.72 -5.15 -6.89
CA ARG A 90 -24.47 -4.33 -7.85
C ARG A 90 -24.56 -4.99 -9.22
N LEU A 91 -23.48 -5.64 -9.67
CA LEU A 91 -23.46 -6.42 -10.90
C LEU A 91 -24.52 -7.54 -10.90
N GLY A 92 -24.66 -8.26 -9.79
CA GLY A 92 -25.65 -9.33 -9.62
C GLY A 92 -27.09 -8.82 -9.63
N ILE A 93 -27.35 -7.69 -8.96
CA ILE A 93 -28.66 -7.03 -8.97
C ILE A 93 -29.04 -6.64 -10.40
N LEU A 94 -28.14 -6.00 -11.14
CA LEU A 94 -28.38 -5.57 -12.52
C LEU A 94 -28.57 -6.76 -13.47
N ALA A 95 -27.73 -7.79 -13.38
CA ALA A 95 -27.83 -9.01 -14.17
C ALA A 95 -29.20 -9.70 -13.97
N ARG A 96 -29.66 -9.77 -12.71
CA ARG A 96 -30.98 -10.31 -12.36
C ARG A 96 -32.12 -9.48 -12.90
N VAL A 97 -32.08 -8.15 -12.78
CA VAL A 97 -33.14 -7.27 -13.29
C VAL A 97 -33.22 -7.34 -14.83
N LEU A 98 -32.08 -7.43 -15.49
CA LEU A 98 -31.99 -7.48 -16.95
C LEU A 98 -32.17 -8.89 -17.53
N GLN A 99 -32.18 -9.92 -16.67
CA GLN A 99 -32.19 -11.33 -17.04
C GLN A 99 -31.07 -11.67 -18.04
N CYS A 100 -29.86 -11.19 -17.78
CA CYS A 100 -28.71 -11.39 -18.65
C CYS A 100 -27.43 -11.68 -17.87
N GLU A 101 -26.41 -12.17 -18.57
CA GLU A 101 -25.06 -12.34 -18.02
C GLU A 101 -24.35 -10.99 -17.95
N ALA A 102 -23.52 -10.82 -16.92
CA ALA A 102 -22.66 -9.66 -16.80
C ALA A 102 -21.23 -10.04 -16.35
N LEU A 103 -20.27 -9.22 -16.77
CA LEU A 103 -18.84 -9.41 -16.56
C LEU A 103 -18.21 -8.07 -16.17
N HIS A 104 -17.45 -8.03 -15.09
CA HIS A 104 -16.55 -6.93 -14.77
C HIS A 104 -15.12 -7.45 -14.69
N VAL A 105 -14.17 -6.68 -15.22
CA VAL A 105 -12.74 -6.99 -15.19
C VAL A 105 -11.95 -5.76 -14.77
N SER A 106 -11.12 -5.91 -13.75
CA SER A 106 -10.12 -4.93 -13.32
C SER A 106 -8.71 -5.49 -13.50
N LEU A 107 -7.85 -4.76 -14.19
CA LEU A 107 -6.43 -5.05 -14.41
C LEU A 107 -5.59 -4.02 -13.68
N TYR A 108 -4.67 -4.45 -12.80
CA TYR A 108 -3.76 -3.62 -12.02
C TYR A 108 -2.32 -3.79 -12.47
N GLU A 109 -1.73 -2.68 -12.90
CA GLU A 109 -0.33 -2.57 -13.33
C GLU A 109 0.10 -3.62 -14.38
N GLY A 110 -0.86 -4.21 -15.09
CA GLY A 110 -0.63 -5.31 -16.03
C GLY A 110 -0.32 -6.67 -15.38
N ILE A 111 -0.24 -6.76 -14.05
CA ILE A 111 0.25 -7.93 -13.32
C ILE A 111 -0.77 -8.59 -12.39
N ALA A 112 -1.80 -7.88 -11.95
CA ALA A 112 -2.89 -8.46 -11.15
C ALA A 112 -4.23 -8.22 -11.86
N MET A 113 -5.17 -9.15 -11.73
CA MET A 113 -6.48 -9.05 -12.37
C MET A 113 -7.56 -9.66 -11.49
N ALA A 114 -8.64 -8.91 -11.28
CA ALA A 114 -9.86 -9.38 -10.65
C ALA A 114 -10.98 -9.45 -11.68
N ILE A 115 -11.74 -10.54 -11.67
CA ILE A 115 -12.88 -10.78 -12.56
C ILE A 115 -14.11 -11.10 -11.73
N VAL A 116 -15.20 -10.37 -11.98
CA VAL A 116 -16.52 -10.58 -11.35
C VAL A 116 -17.52 -10.97 -12.42
N GLN A 117 -18.19 -12.10 -12.24
CA GLN A 117 -19.15 -12.66 -13.19
C GLN A 117 -20.50 -12.81 -12.51
N ALA A 118 -21.54 -12.23 -13.10
CA ALA A 118 -22.92 -12.37 -12.62
C ALA A 118 -23.81 -13.12 -13.61
N ALA A 119 -24.46 -14.19 -13.13
CA ALA A 119 -25.45 -14.93 -13.89
C ALA A 119 -26.81 -14.19 -13.96
N PRO A 120 -27.73 -14.55 -14.88
CA PRO A 120 -29.08 -13.98 -14.94
C PRO A 120 -29.92 -14.16 -13.67
N THR A 121 -29.54 -15.09 -12.79
CA THR A 121 -30.14 -15.29 -11.47
C THR A 121 -29.71 -14.24 -10.45
N GLY A 122 -28.64 -13.50 -10.75
CA GLY A 122 -27.97 -12.57 -9.84
C GLY A 122 -26.86 -13.21 -9.00
N GLU A 123 -26.60 -14.51 -9.16
CA GLU A 123 -25.45 -15.17 -8.53
C GLU A 123 -24.13 -14.59 -9.07
N VAL A 124 -23.21 -14.26 -8.17
CA VAL A 124 -21.92 -13.65 -8.49
C VAL A 124 -20.76 -14.57 -8.12
N VAL A 125 -19.81 -14.72 -9.05
CA VAL A 125 -18.58 -15.49 -8.87
C VAL A 125 -17.38 -14.58 -9.14
N LEU A 126 -16.43 -14.59 -8.20
CA LEU A 126 -15.17 -13.87 -8.31
C LEU A 126 -14.02 -14.84 -8.67
N SER A 127 -13.06 -14.34 -9.45
CA SER A 127 -11.79 -15.03 -9.70
C SER A 127 -10.64 -14.04 -9.89
N GLY A 128 -9.41 -14.52 -9.71
CA GLY A 128 -8.20 -13.72 -9.83
C GLY A 128 -7.65 -13.22 -8.49
N TYR A 129 -6.91 -12.11 -8.53
CA TYR A 129 -6.31 -11.47 -7.37
C TYR A 129 -6.06 -9.98 -7.65
N THR A 130 -5.98 -9.20 -6.57
CA THR A 130 -5.65 -7.78 -6.63
C THR A 130 -4.23 -7.54 -6.11
N MET A 131 -3.76 -6.28 -6.15
CA MET A 131 -2.50 -5.90 -5.52
C MET A 131 -2.50 -6.14 -4.00
N ASP A 132 -3.68 -6.23 -3.40
CA ASP A 132 -3.84 -6.46 -1.96
C ASP A 132 -4.10 -7.95 -1.60
N GLY A 133 -3.96 -8.85 -2.58
CA GLY A 133 -4.11 -10.30 -2.40
C GLY A 133 -5.45 -10.88 -2.89
N PRO A 134 -5.88 -12.03 -2.34
CA PRO A 134 -7.04 -12.80 -2.82
C PRO A 134 -8.38 -12.23 -2.32
N SER A 135 -8.56 -10.92 -2.40
CA SER A 135 -9.80 -10.25 -1.99
C SER A 135 -10.09 -9.08 -2.93
N PHE A 136 -11.37 -8.84 -3.18
CA PHE A 136 -11.84 -7.73 -3.98
C PHE A 136 -13.05 -7.07 -3.33
N HIS A 137 -12.95 -5.77 -3.02
CA HIS A 137 -13.94 -4.98 -2.29
C HIS A 137 -14.51 -5.67 -1.03
N GLY A 138 -13.63 -6.26 -0.22
CA GLY A 138 -14.01 -6.90 1.05
C GLY A 138 -14.57 -8.32 0.90
N VAL A 139 -14.71 -8.82 -0.32
CA VAL A 139 -15.12 -10.21 -0.60
C VAL A 139 -13.87 -11.06 -0.81
N GLU A 140 -13.77 -12.18 -0.11
CA GLU A 140 -12.67 -13.14 -0.28
C GLU A 140 -12.86 -13.95 -1.57
N ILE A 141 -11.76 -14.15 -2.30
CA ILE A 141 -11.72 -14.99 -3.48
C ILE A 141 -11.23 -16.37 -3.03
N ALA A 142 -12.06 -17.40 -3.27
CA ALA A 142 -11.71 -18.78 -2.94
C ALA A 142 -10.40 -19.21 -3.61
N GLU A 143 -9.58 -20.01 -2.91
CA GLU A 143 -8.24 -20.41 -3.37
C GLU A 143 -8.27 -21.10 -4.75
N GLU A 144 -9.28 -21.92 -5.01
CA GLU A 144 -9.49 -22.58 -6.30
C GLU A 144 -9.78 -21.61 -7.46
N HIS A 145 -10.10 -20.34 -7.15
CA HIS A 145 -10.45 -19.29 -8.10
C HIS A 145 -9.38 -18.20 -8.22
N LEU A 146 -8.17 -18.36 -7.65
CA LEU A 146 -7.11 -17.34 -7.73
C LEU A 146 -6.55 -17.12 -9.13
N ARG A 147 -6.72 -18.07 -10.05
CA ARG A 147 -6.40 -17.87 -11.46
C ARG A 147 -7.55 -17.08 -12.13
N PRO A 148 -7.31 -15.91 -12.73
CA PRO A 148 -8.34 -15.16 -13.45
C PRO A 148 -8.97 -16.03 -14.54
N ARG A 149 -10.30 -16.19 -14.52
CA ARG A 149 -11.02 -17.04 -15.48
C ARG A 149 -12.37 -16.44 -15.85
N ILE A 150 -12.63 -16.37 -17.15
CA ILE A 150 -13.95 -16.10 -17.71
C ILE A 150 -14.63 -17.44 -18.01
N ARG A 151 -15.88 -17.63 -17.60
CA ARG A 151 -16.65 -18.88 -17.71
C ARG A 151 -17.72 -18.85 -18.80
N TYR A 152 -18.06 -17.67 -19.31
CA TYR A 152 -19.12 -17.54 -20.32
C TYR A 152 -18.66 -18.06 -21.68
N VAL A 153 -19.45 -18.95 -22.27
CA VAL A 153 -19.17 -19.61 -23.56
C VAL A 153 -19.20 -18.63 -24.73
N ASP A 154 -19.92 -17.53 -24.59
CA ASP A 154 -20.09 -16.48 -25.60
C ASP A 154 -18.93 -15.46 -25.63
N VAL A 155 -17.92 -15.60 -24.75
CA VAL A 155 -16.67 -14.83 -24.86
C VAL A 155 -15.77 -15.49 -25.91
N PRO A 156 -15.25 -14.73 -26.90
CA PRO A 156 -14.45 -15.31 -27.96
C PRO A 156 -13.23 -16.08 -27.45
N PRO A 157 -12.90 -17.26 -28.02
CA PRO A 157 -11.74 -18.07 -27.62
C PRO A 157 -10.42 -17.29 -27.62
N SER A 158 -10.27 -16.31 -28.52
CA SER A 158 -9.08 -15.46 -28.61
C SER A 158 -8.81 -14.68 -27.31
N VAL A 159 -9.85 -14.31 -26.55
CA VAL A 159 -9.70 -13.67 -25.23
C VAL A 159 -9.06 -14.62 -24.23
N HIS A 160 -9.48 -15.89 -24.22
CA HIS A 160 -8.91 -16.91 -23.35
C HIS A 160 -7.45 -17.20 -23.72
N GLU A 161 -7.15 -17.35 -25.00
CA GLU A 161 -5.78 -17.52 -25.50
C GLU A 161 -4.89 -16.31 -25.18
N ALA A 162 -5.43 -15.09 -25.23
CA ALA A 162 -4.72 -13.88 -24.84
C ALA A 162 -4.46 -13.81 -23.32
N LEU A 163 -5.46 -14.15 -22.49
CA LEU A 163 -5.31 -14.25 -21.03
C LEU A 163 -4.26 -15.28 -20.60
N GLU A 164 -4.13 -16.38 -21.35
CA GLU A 164 -3.08 -17.39 -21.10
C GLU A 164 -1.68 -16.88 -21.41
N ARG A 165 -1.52 -15.95 -22.37
CA ARG A 165 -0.24 -15.32 -22.69
C ARG A 165 0.14 -14.26 -21.67
N SER A 166 -0.76 -13.32 -21.39
CA SER A 166 -0.59 -12.32 -20.33
C SER A 166 -1.93 -11.69 -19.94
N LEU A 167 -2.02 -11.20 -18.69
CA LEU A 167 -3.23 -10.52 -18.20
C LEU A 167 -3.52 -9.23 -18.99
N SER A 168 -2.48 -8.52 -19.40
CA SER A 168 -2.62 -7.30 -20.18
C SER A 168 -3.17 -7.57 -21.59
N ASP A 169 -2.63 -8.57 -22.29
CA ASP A 169 -3.10 -8.92 -23.63
C ASP A 169 -4.53 -9.46 -23.58
N GLY A 170 -4.86 -10.24 -22.55
CA GLY A 170 -6.21 -10.70 -22.31
C GLY A 170 -7.22 -9.57 -22.09
N PHE A 171 -6.84 -8.53 -21.34
CA PHE A 171 -7.69 -7.36 -21.13
C PHE A 171 -7.87 -6.53 -22.41
N ASP A 172 -6.80 -6.31 -23.17
CA ASP A 172 -6.86 -5.58 -24.44
C ASP A 172 -7.74 -6.33 -25.46
N GLU A 173 -7.54 -7.65 -25.60
CA GLU A 173 -8.37 -8.50 -26.47
C GLU A 173 -9.85 -8.51 -26.01
N LEU A 174 -10.12 -8.51 -24.70
CA LEU A 174 -11.47 -8.42 -24.16
C LEU A 174 -12.15 -7.09 -24.57
N LEU A 175 -11.45 -5.97 -24.46
CA LEU A 175 -11.96 -4.67 -24.88
C LEU A 175 -12.22 -4.63 -26.39
N ASP A 176 -11.32 -5.18 -27.19
CA ASP A 176 -11.44 -5.22 -28.65
C ASP A 176 -12.60 -6.10 -29.12
N ARG A 177 -12.83 -7.23 -28.42
CA ARG A 177 -13.84 -8.23 -28.81
C ARG A 177 -15.23 -7.99 -28.26
N LEU A 178 -15.35 -7.44 -27.05
CA LEU A 178 -16.64 -7.20 -26.42
C LEU A 178 -17.02 -5.71 -26.42
N GLY A 179 -16.05 -4.82 -26.48
CA GLY A 179 -16.24 -3.38 -26.56
C GLY A 179 -15.83 -2.80 -27.92
N ASN A 180 -15.16 -1.66 -27.86
CA ASN A 180 -14.49 -1.00 -28.97
C ASN A 180 -13.20 -0.35 -28.41
N PRO A 181 -12.06 -0.36 -29.12
CA PRO A 181 -10.80 0.26 -28.67
C PRO A 181 -10.94 1.67 -28.05
N GLU A 182 -11.89 2.48 -28.52
CA GLU A 182 -12.16 3.82 -27.98
C GLU A 182 -12.60 3.84 -26.49
N TRP A 183 -13.00 2.69 -25.93
CA TRP A 183 -13.46 2.56 -24.55
C TRP A 183 -12.34 2.49 -23.51
N VAL A 184 -11.08 2.47 -23.94
CA VAL A 184 -9.90 2.53 -23.06
C VAL A 184 -9.85 3.87 -22.31
N ASP A 185 -10.09 4.98 -23.01
CA ASP A 185 -9.91 6.34 -22.46
C ASP A 185 -11.17 6.94 -21.80
N VAL A 186 -12.33 6.29 -21.98
CA VAL A 186 -13.64 6.74 -21.43
C VAL A 186 -13.60 7.01 -19.92
N PRO A 187 -13.02 6.14 -19.07
CA PRO A 187 -12.73 6.44 -17.66
C PRO A 187 -12.13 7.82 -17.40
N GLY A 188 -11.10 8.20 -18.14
CA GLY A 188 -10.41 9.49 -17.97
C GLY A 188 -11.32 10.67 -18.31
N ALA A 189 -12.13 10.53 -19.36
CA ALA A 189 -13.13 11.53 -19.73
C ALA A 189 -14.23 11.66 -18.67
N LEU A 190 -14.78 10.53 -18.18
CA LEU A 190 -15.75 10.48 -17.08
C LEU A 190 -15.24 11.17 -15.82
N ILE A 191 -14.00 10.86 -15.43
CA ILE A 191 -13.33 11.49 -14.29
C ILE A 191 -13.24 13.00 -14.48
N LYS A 192 -12.94 13.52 -15.67
CA LYS A 192 -12.80 14.97 -15.87
C LYS A 192 -14.13 15.69 -16.13
N GLY A 193 -15.22 14.96 -16.34
CA GLY A 193 -16.47 15.55 -16.80
C GLY A 193 -16.39 16.03 -18.26
N GLU A 194 -15.56 15.38 -19.09
CA GLU A 194 -15.40 15.66 -20.52
C GLU A 194 -16.43 14.88 -21.34
N GLU A 195 -16.76 15.38 -22.54
CA GLU A 195 -17.69 14.73 -23.46
C GLU A 195 -17.19 13.32 -23.84
N VAL A 196 -18.13 12.37 -23.94
CA VAL A 196 -17.85 10.98 -24.35
C VAL A 196 -18.69 10.69 -25.60
N PRO A 197 -18.19 10.99 -26.81
CA PRO A 197 -19.01 11.03 -28.02
C PRO A 197 -19.69 9.71 -28.38
N SER A 198 -19.09 8.58 -28.01
CA SER A 198 -19.56 7.22 -28.35
C SER A 198 -20.44 6.58 -27.26
N ALA A 199 -20.83 7.32 -26.22
CA ALA A 199 -21.59 6.76 -25.09
C ALA A 199 -22.71 7.67 -24.59
N ARG A 200 -23.76 7.06 -24.04
CA ARG A 200 -24.75 7.73 -23.21
C ARG A 200 -24.15 7.92 -21.82
N VAL A 201 -24.08 9.17 -21.37
CA VAL A 201 -23.50 9.52 -20.07
C VAL A 201 -24.62 9.87 -19.09
N SER A 202 -24.64 9.19 -17.95
CA SER A 202 -25.50 9.50 -16.81
C SER A 202 -24.65 9.89 -15.61
N SER A 203 -25.13 10.85 -14.82
CA SER A 203 -24.48 11.29 -13.58
C SER A 203 -25.49 11.33 -12.45
N PHE A 204 -25.03 10.92 -11.27
CA PHE A 204 -25.81 10.82 -10.06
C PHE A 204 -25.04 11.46 -8.92
N VAL A 205 -25.75 12.12 -8.01
CA VAL A 205 -25.16 12.69 -6.79
C VAL A 205 -25.95 12.24 -5.59
N ARG A 206 -25.28 12.11 -4.45
CA ARG A 206 -25.99 12.04 -3.18
C ARG A 206 -26.66 13.39 -2.92
N PRO A 207 -27.91 13.43 -2.44
CA PRO A 207 -28.57 14.67 -2.04
C PRO A 207 -27.68 15.50 -1.09
N GLU A 208 -27.91 16.81 -1.01
CA GLU A 208 -27.22 17.58 0.03
C GLU A 208 -27.86 17.25 1.40
N LEU A 209 -27.01 16.94 2.38
CA LEU A 209 -27.38 16.83 3.78
C LEU A 209 -26.71 17.97 4.54
N ASP A 210 -27.38 18.46 5.58
CA ASP A 210 -26.82 19.48 6.46
C ASP A 210 -25.53 18.96 7.08
N THR A 211 -24.48 19.79 7.00
CA THR A 211 -23.22 19.48 7.65
C THR A 211 -23.23 19.93 9.11
N MET A 212 -22.55 19.16 9.98
CA MET A 212 -22.33 19.54 11.36
C MET A 212 -21.31 20.69 11.42
N PRO A 213 -21.52 21.70 12.28
CA PRO A 213 -20.49 22.70 12.56
C PRO A 213 -19.17 22.03 12.97
N PRO A 214 -17.99 22.55 12.56
CA PRO A 214 -16.71 21.92 12.88
C PRO A 214 -16.50 21.71 14.39
N LEU A 215 -15.96 20.54 14.75
CA LEU A 215 -15.59 20.18 16.11
C LEU A 215 -14.22 20.75 16.47
N GLY A 216 -14.18 21.62 17.48
CA GLY A 216 -12.92 22.08 18.06
C GLY A 216 -12.16 20.95 18.76
N VAL A 217 -10.86 20.82 18.44
CA VAL A 217 -9.91 19.93 19.09
C VAL A 217 -8.66 20.71 19.51
N THR A 218 -8.07 20.35 20.64
CA THR A 218 -6.77 20.94 21.00
C THR A 218 -5.73 20.42 20.02
N PHE A 219 -4.80 21.27 19.58
CA PHE A 219 -3.82 20.92 18.57
C PHE A 219 -2.42 21.29 19.05
N ALA A 220 -1.54 20.30 19.16
CA ALA A 220 -0.13 20.53 19.39
C ALA A 220 0.68 20.00 18.21
N VAL A 221 1.70 20.75 17.82
CA VAL A 221 2.75 20.21 16.95
C VAL A 221 3.79 19.61 17.87
N GLU A 222 4.01 18.30 17.76
CA GLU A 222 5.10 17.62 18.46
C GLU A 222 6.20 17.26 17.46
N GLU A 223 7.43 17.67 17.77
CA GLU A 223 8.62 17.16 17.11
C GLU A 223 8.85 15.73 17.57
N HIS A 224 8.32 14.78 16.80
CA HIS A 224 8.51 13.36 17.05
C HIS A 224 9.66 12.82 16.17
N PRO A 225 10.44 11.82 16.63
CA PRO A 225 11.46 11.18 15.79
C PRO A 225 10.92 10.69 14.44
N LEU A 226 9.66 10.26 14.37
CA LEU A 226 8.98 9.79 13.15
C LEU A 226 8.59 10.93 12.16
N GLY A 227 8.72 12.21 12.52
CA GLY A 227 8.34 13.38 11.72
C GLY A 227 7.47 14.39 12.50
N THR A 228 7.08 15.50 11.86
CA THR A 228 6.10 16.44 12.43
C THR A 228 4.77 15.73 12.63
N ARG A 229 4.35 15.59 13.88
CA ARG A 229 3.08 14.98 14.27
C ARG A 229 2.13 16.05 14.80
N TYR A 230 0.85 15.89 14.47
CA TYR A 230 -0.21 16.63 15.16
C TYR A 230 -0.72 15.78 16.31
N VAL A 231 -0.87 16.39 17.47
CA VAL A 231 -1.56 15.78 18.60
C VAL A 231 -2.89 16.48 18.76
N LEU A 232 -3.95 15.70 18.55
CA LEU A 232 -5.32 16.10 18.80
C LEU A 232 -5.70 15.68 20.23
N ASP A 233 -6.40 16.56 20.95
CA ASP A 233 -6.95 16.30 22.28
C ASP A 233 -5.95 15.70 23.30
N GLY A 234 -4.66 16.06 23.19
CA GLY A 234 -3.63 15.69 24.16
C GLY A 234 -3.20 14.22 24.16
N GLY A 235 -3.52 13.45 23.11
CA GLY A 235 -3.06 12.06 23.00
C GLY A 235 -3.55 11.28 21.80
N VAL A 236 -4.08 11.92 20.77
CA VAL A 236 -4.38 11.29 19.48
C VAL A 236 -3.43 11.84 18.42
N TRP A 237 -2.45 11.03 18.02
CA TRP A 237 -1.46 11.40 17.01
C TRP A 237 -1.98 11.14 15.61
N VAL A 238 -1.77 12.12 14.74
CA VAL A 238 -1.95 12.02 13.29
C VAL A 238 -0.57 11.97 12.65
N ASP A 239 -0.27 10.93 11.88
CA ASP A 239 0.92 10.84 11.03
C ASP A 239 0.60 10.63 9.55
N ASP A 240 1.62 10.55 8.67
CA ASP A 240 1.51 10.39 7.21
C ASP A 240 0.68 9.17 6.78
N SER A 241 0.45 8.22 7.68
CA SER A 241 -0.27 6.98 7.39
C SER A 241 -1.25 6.59 8.49
N THR A 242 -1.12 7.04 9.74
CA THR A 242 -1.92 6.49 10.84
C THR A 242 -2.55 7.54 11.72
N LEU A 243 -3.61 7.10 12.42
CA LEU A 243 -4.24 7.81 13.52
C LEU A 243 -4.13 6.90 14.74
N ASP A 244 -3.41 7.34 15.77
CA ASP A 244 -3.08 6.51 16.93
C ASP A 244 -3.44 7.21 18.24
N ALA A 245 -3.88 6.46 19.25
CA ALA A 245 -4.17 7.00 20.58
C ALA A 245 -3.13 6.56 21.63
N ALA A 246 -2.93 7.38 22.66
CA ALA A 246 -1.99 7.17 23.77
C ALA A 246 -2.26 5.93 24.61
N ASN A 247 -3.50 5.44 24.57
CA ASN A 247 -3.97 4.21 25.15
C ASN A 247 -5.45 4.04 24.76
N ALA A 248 -6.02 2.89 25.11
CA ALA A 248 -7.42 2.57 24.85
C ALA A 248 -8.41 3.56 25.52
N GLU A 249 -8.06 4.16 26.66
CA GLU A 249 -8.91 5.14 27.35
C GLU A 249 -8.98 6.46 26.56
N VAL A 250 -7.84 6.98 26.13
CA VAL A 250 -7.73 8.18 25.29
C VAL A 250 -8.41 7.95 23.93
N GLY A 251 -8.18 6.79 23.32
CA GLY A 251 -8.83 6.42 22.07
C GLY A 251 -10.35 6.35 22.20
N ALA A 252 -10.85 5.67 23.24
CA ALA A 252 -12.28 5.62 23.53
C ALA A 252 -12.89 7.00 23.82
N ALA A 253 -12.16 7.88 24.53
CA ALA A 253 -12.62 9.23 24.80
C ALA A 253 -12.76 10.06 23.51
N PHE A 254 -11.76 9.99 22.63
CA PHE A 254 -11.79 10.68 21.33
C PHE A 254 -12.92 10.15 20.44
N VAL A 255 -13.08 8.83 20.33
CA VAL A 255 -14.18 8.21 19.57
C VAL A 255 -15.54 8.69 20.09
N ARG A 256 -15.75 8.70 21.41
CA ARG A 256 -16.99 9.22 22.02
C ARG A 256 -17.21 10.69 21.71
N LYS A 257 -16.15 11.51 21.70
CA LYS A 257 -16.24 12.94 21.37
C LYS A 257 -16.70 13.13 19.93
N VAL A 258 -16.09 12.43 18.97
CA VAL A 258 -16.47 12.46 17.55
C VAL A 258 -17.89 11.92 17.35
N ALA A 259 -18.24 10.80 18.00
CA ALA A 259 -19.57 10.22 17.90
C ALA A 259 -20.67 11.17 18.40
N ARG A 260 -20.46 11.84 19.54
CA ARG A 260 -21.38 12.87 20.05
C ARG A 260 -21.49 14.05 19.10
N TRP A 261 -20.38 14.51 18.53
CA TRP A 261 -20.38 15.61 17.57
C TRP A 261 -21.19 15.29 16.31
N LEU A 262 -21.12 14.06 15.83
CA LEU A 262 -21.84 13.61 14.63
C LEU A 262 -23.26 13.09 14.93
N ASP A 263 -23.72 13.18 16.18
CA ASP A 263 -24.98 12.61 16.67
C ASP A 263 -25.15 11.11 16.34
N MET A 264 -24.06 10.35 16.40
CA MET A 264 -24.04 8.92 16.09
C MET A 264 -23.94 8.08 17.37
N PRO A 265 -24.78 7.03 17.51
CA PRO A 265 -24.61 6.06 18.59
C PRO A 265 -23.29 5.31 18.38
N VAL A 266 -22.56 5.05 19.47
CA VAL A 266 -21.34 4.26 19.42
C VAL A 266 -21.38 3.17 20.48
N THR A 267 -21.15 1.94 20.05
CA THR A 267 -20.84 0.81 20.93
C THR A 267 -19.34 0.57 20.84
N LEU A 268 -18.64 0.73 21.96
CA LEU A 268 -17.19 0.54 22.01
C LEU A 268 -16.90 -0.95 22.24
N GLU A 269 -16.72 -1.71 21.17
CA GLU A 269 -16.26 -3.09 21.24
C GLU A 269 -14.72 -3.15 21.12
N PRO A 270 -14.02 -3.94 21.96
CA PRO A 270 -12.61 -4.23 21.76
C PRO A 270 -12.44 -5.08 20.48
N GLY A 271 -11.63 -4.64 19.52
CA GLY A 271 -11.32 -5.39 18.30
C GLY A 271 -9.98 -4.97 17.71
N VAL A 272 -9.47 -5.73 16.73
CA VAL A 272 -8.25 -5.42 15.99
C VAL A 272 -8.59 -5.07 14.54
N PRO A 273 -8.31 -3.82 14.11
CA PRO A 273 -7.62 -3.65 12.82
C PRO A 273 -6.61 -2.47 12.79
N ARG A 274 -5.54 -2.64 12.00
CA ARG A 274 -4.75 -1.59 11.31
C ARG A 274 -4.59 -2.06 9.85
N SER A 275 -4.73 -1.25 8.80
CA SER A 275 -3.98 -0.03 8.48
C SER A 275 -4.87 1.18 8.15
N VAL A 276 -4.33 2.38 8.38
CA VAL A 276 -4.95 3.68 8.10
C VAL A 276 -4.15 4.38 6.99
N PHE A 277 -4.68 5.44 6.34
CA PHE A 277 -3.96 6.22 5.32
C PHE A 277 -4.19 7.72 5.52
N CYS A 278 -3.16 8.53 5.81
CA CYS A 278 -3.31 9.98 5.85
C CYS A 278 -3.03 10.58 4.46
N VAL A 279 -4.06 11.13 3.80
CA VAL A 279 -3.91 11.81 2.51
C VAL A 279 -3.56 13.28 2.73
N ARG A 280 -2.26 13.60 2.65
CA ARG A 280 -1.79 14.99 2.54
C ARG A 280 -2.02 15.54 1.12
N ALA A 281 -3.28 15.73 0.75
CA ALA A 281 -3.63 16.58 -0.36
C ALA A 281 -4.25 17.85 0.22
N ALA A 282 -3.78 19.02 -0.22
CA ALA A 282 -4.53 20.25 -0.01
C ALA A 282 -5.91 20.02 -0.66
N PRO A 283 -7.02 20.11 0.09
CA PRO A 283 -8.32 20.01 -0.55
C PRO A 283 -8.38 21.12 -1.60
N SER A 284 -8.82 20.74 -2.79
CA SER A 284 -9.20 21.67 -3.85
C SER A 284 -10.44 22.48 -3.47
N GLU A 285 -10.97 22.30 -2.26
CA GLU A 285 -12.15 22.98 -1.75
C GLU A 285 -11.83 24.41 -1.31
N SER A 286 -12.76 25.29 -1.65
CA SER A 286 -12.69 26.75 -1.61
C SER A 286 -12.70 27.36 -0.20
N VAL A 287 -12.23 26.65 0.83
CA VAL A 287 -12.15 27.21 2.19
C VAL A 287 -10.81 27.93 2.34
N ARG A 288 -10.63 29.04 1.61
CA ARG A 288 -9.48 29.95 1.81
C ARG A 288 -9.68 30.76 3.09
N ARG A 289 -9.42 30.15 4.25
CA ARG A 289 -9.22 30.88 5.52
C ARG A 289 -7.73 31.25 5.61
N VAL A 290 -7.44 32.54 5.70
CA VAL A 290 -6.05 33.03 5.80
C VAL A 290 -5.41 32.48 7.07
N GLY A 291 -4.24 31.83 6.95
CA GLY A 291 -3.50 31.26 8.08
C GLY A 291 -4.01 29.91 8.60
N VAL A 292 -4.98 29.28 7.91
CA VAL A 292 -5.49 27.94 8.23
C VAL A 292 -5.15 26.98 7.10
N GLU A 293 -4.52 25.87 7.42
CA GLU A 293 -4.25 24.78 6.50
C GLU A 293 -5.34 23.72 6.64
N THR A 294 -5.84 23.18 5.53
CA THR A 294 -6.81 22.08 5.58
C THR A 294 -6.17 20.80 5.06
N GLU A 295 -6.34 19.72 5.79
CA GLU A 295 -5.88 18.38 5.43
C GLU A 295 -7.05 17.39 5.40
N VAL A 296 -7.00 16.38 4.55
CA VAL A 296 -7.97 15.29 4.52
C VAL A 296 -7.42 14.12 5.34
N LEU A 297 -8.09 13.77 6.44
CA LEU A 297 -7.79 12.59 7.23
C LEU A 297 -8.63 11.44 6.70
N SER A 298 -8.02 10.49 5.97
CA SER A 298 -8.68 9.25 5.56
C SER A 298 -8.41 8.15 6.58
N ILE A 299 -9.45 7.44 7.02
CA ILE A 299 -9.35 6.50 8.12
C ILE A 299 -9.82 5.14 7.61
N GLY A 300 -8.90 4.17 7.50
CA GLY A 300 -9.14 2.79 7.00
C GLY A 300 -8.60 2.53 5.58
N SER A 301 -8.12 1.31 5.31
CA SER A 301 -7.38 0.97 4.08
C SER A 301 -8.21 0.64 2.84
N ARG A 302 -9.28 -0.16 2.96
CA ARG A 302 -10.07 -0.63 1.80
C ARG A 302 -11.45 0.03 1.68
N GLU A 303 -11.87 0.66 2.77
CA GLU A 303 -13.25 1.07 3.03
C GLU A 303 -13.26 2.33 3.93
N GLY A 304 -12.30 3.22 3.70
CA GLY A 304 -12.05 4.32 4.62
C GLY A 304 -13.20 5.33 4.72
N ALA A 305 -13.19 6.10 5.80
CA ALA A 305 -14.05 7.26 6.01
C ALA A 305 -13.18 8.50 6.26
N GLU A 306 -13.66 9.68 5.85
CA GLU A 306 -12.83 10.88 5.82
C GLU A 306 -13.35 12.02 6.70
N LEU A 307 -12.40 12.77 7.26
CA LEU A 307 -12.59 14.03 7.96
C LEU A 307 -11.70 15.10 7.34
N LEU A 308 -12.14 16.35 7.45
CA LEU A 308 -11.28 17.51 7.17
C LEU A 308 -10.68 17.99 8.50
N LEU A 309 -9.37 18.21 8.52
CA LEU A 309 -8.64 18.84 9.62
C LEU A 309 -8.24 20.25 9.21
N HIS A 310 -8.88 21.26 9.77
CA HIS A 310 -8.51 22.66 9.61
C HIS A 310 -7.56 23.04 10.74
N SER A 311 -6.26 23.19 10.45
CA SER A 311 -5.23 23.49 11.43
C SER A 311 -4.73 24.94 11.31
N ALA A 312 -4.69 25.65 12.44
CA ALA A 312 -4.05 26.96 12.56
C ALA A 312 -2.77 26.79 13.39
N ARG A 313 -1.69 26.32 12.74
CA ARG A 313 -0.47 25.89 13.43
C ARG A 313 0.16 26.97 14.34
N GLY A 314 0.07 28.24 13.94
CA GLY A 314 0.59 29.36 14.74
C GLY A 314 -0.19 29.66 16.02
N VAL A 315 -1.39 29.09 16.19
CA VAL A 315 -2.30 29.34 17.33
C VAL A 315 -2.54 28.08 18.17
N GLY A 316 -2.09 26.90 17.72
CA GLY A 316 -2.25 25.64 18.47
C GLY A 316 -3.70 25.15 18.54
N ILE A 317 -4.51 25.47 17.51
CA ILE A 317 -5.92 25.05 17.43
C ILE A 317 -6.17 24.32 16.11
N ALA A 318 -7.06 23.33 16.15
CA ALA A 318 -7.59 22.70 14.95
C ALA A 318 -9.09 22.42 15.08
N GLU A 319 -9.76 22.36 13.94
CA GLU A 319 -11.17 22.01 13.81
C GLU A 319 -11.29 20.77 12.92
N LEU A 320 -12.06 19.78 13.38
CA LEU A 320 -12.49 18.65 12.56
C LEU A 320 -13.82 19.02 11.90
N ALA A 321 -13.90 18.93 10.59
CA ALA A 321 -15.16 19.04 9.85
C ALA A 321 -15.47 17.72 9.15
N GLU A 322 -16.75 17.38 9.05
CA GLU A 322 -17.11 16.20 8.29
C GLU A 322 -16.91 16.46 6.81
N ARG A 323 -16.30 15.49 6.12
CA ARG A 323 -16.07 15.61 4.69
C ARG A 323 -17.38 15.38 3.90
N SER A 324 -18.19 14.43 4.37
CA SER A 324 -19.49 14.06 3.80
C SER A 324 -20.40 13.53 4.93
N PRO A 325 -21.62 14.09 5.12
CA PRO A 325 -22.59 13.61 6.10
C PRO A 325 -23.00 12.14 5.92
N TYR A 326 -22.85 11.60 4.71
CA TYR A 326 -23.16 10.21 4.41
C TYR A 326 -22.21 9.21 5.04
N GLN A 327 -21.04 9.67 5.51
CA GLN A 327 -20.02 8.81 6.11
C GLN A 327 -20.07 8.79 7.64
N ARG A 328 -20.93 9.57 8.30
CA ARG A 328 -20.94 9.73 9.78
C ARG A 328 -20.86 8.43 10.57
N ARG A 329 -21.77 7.49 10.27
CA ARG A 329 -21.82 6.19 10.95
C ARG A 329 -20.55 5.38 10.68
N ARG A 330 -20.16 5.28 9.41
CA ARG A 330 -18.95 4.54 9.01
C ARG A 330 -17.70 5.10 9.67
N LEU A 331 -17.58 6.42 9.71
CA LEU A 331 -16.48 7.12 10.35
C LEU A 331 -16.36 6.76 11.83
N VAL A 332 -17.48 6.79 12.56
CA VAL A 332 -17.52 6.41 13.97
C VAL A 332 -17.19 4.92 14.15
N ASP A 333 -17.73 4.05 13.31
CA ASP A 333 -17.47 2.60 13.35
C ASP A 333 -15.98 2.27 13.09
N VAL A 334 -15.35 2.95 12.13
CA VAL A 334 -13.93 2.76 11.81
C VAL A 334 -13.05 3.33 12.92
N LEU A 335 -13.35 4.53 13.43
CA LEU A 335 -12.63 5.14 14.55
C LEU A 335 -12.72 4.27 15.81
N ALA A 336 -13.90 3.72 16.13
CA ALA A 336 -14.09 2.83 17.27
C ALA A 336 -13.18 1.60 17.17
N ARG A 337 -13.13 0.95 16.01
CA ARG A 337 -12.25 -0.20 15.79
C ARG A 337 -10.76 0.18 15.85
N ALA A 338 -10.40 1.34 15.27
CA ALA A 338 -9.01 1.77 15.16
C ALA A 338 -8.43 2.27 16.49
N LEU A 339 -9.21 2.95 17.34
CA LEU A 339 -8.66 3.64 18.51
C LEU A 339 -9.01 2.98 19.87
N VAL A 340 -10.07 2.17 19.95
CA VAL A 340 -10.48 1.50 21.21
C VAL A 340 -9.69 0.22 21.47
N GLY A 341 -9.12 -0.41 20.43
CA GLY A 341 -8.30 -1.63 20.53
C GLY A 341 -6.80 -1.41 20.75
N VAL A 342 -6.31 -0.17 20.58
CA VAL A 342 -4.87 0.14 20.56
C VAL A 342 -4.36 0.38 21.99
N ARG A 343 -3.83 -0.69 22.61
CA ARG A 343 -2.97 -0.55 23.80
C ARG A 343 -1.55 -0.20 23.37
N VAL A 344 -1.29 1.07 23.06
CA VAL A 344 0.08 1.57 22.84
C VAL A 344 0.33 2.65 23.87
N ASN A 345 1.05 2.31 24.94
CA ASN A 345 1.60 3.32 25.83
C ASN A 345 2.74 4.04 25.08
N ALA A 346 2.46 5.25 24.61
CA ALA A 346 3.34 6.04 23.74
C ALA A 346 4.72 6.35 24.36
N ASP A 347 4.82 6.41 25.70
CA ASP A 347 6.10 6.63 26.40
C ASP A 347 7.05 5.43 26.32
N THR A 348 6.52 4.25 26.00
CA THR A 348 7.25 2.98 25.88
C THR A 348 7.49 2.59 24.42
N ALA A 349 6.50 2.79 23.53
CA ALA A 349 6.44 2.22 22.18
C ALA A 349 7.61 2.56 21.24
N TYR A 350 8.39 3.60 21.51
CA TYR A 350 9.51 4.03 20.65
C TYR A 350 10.75 4.45 21.45
N ARG A 351 10.73 4.22 22.77
CA ARG A 351 11.82 4.65 23.66
C ARG A 351 13.09 3.86 23.30
N GLY A 352 14.08 4.56 22.75
CA GLY A 352 15.39 4.00 22.39
C GLY A 352 15.70 4.00 20.88
N PHE A 353 14.74 4.31 20.01
CA PHE A 353 14.95 4.44 18.56
C PHE A 353 15.05 5.91 18.12
N LYS A 354 15.99 6.21 17.22
CA LYS A 354 16.18 7.53 16.58
C LYS A 354 16.01 7.41 15.07
N ARG A 355 15.35 8.40 14.46
CA ARG A 355 15.27 8.47 12.99
C ARG A 355 16.62 8.79 12.40
N VAL A 356 17.00 8.06 11.36
CA VAL A 356 18.32 8.17 10.72
C VAL A 356 18.29 8.94 9.40
N VAL A 357 17.14 8.96 8.72
CA VAL A 357 16.93 9.76 7.50
C VAL A 357 15.84 10.79 7.76
N THR A 358 16.21 12.07 7.87
CA THR A 358 15.26 13.16 8.15
C THR A 358 14.54 13.68 6.91
N GLU A 359 15.09 13.40 5.72
CA GLU A 359 14.48 13.82 4.46
C GLU A 359 13.22 13.03 4.13
N PRO A 360 12.19 13.69 3.55
CA PRO A 360 10.99 13.02 3.09
C PRO A 360 11.29 12.26 1.80
N THR A 361 11.66 10.99 1.95
CA THR A 361 11.98 10.11 0.81
C THR A 361 11.17 8.81 0.89
N PRO A 362 10.48 8.41 -0.18
CA PRO A 362 9.55 7.28 -0.17
C PRO A 362 10.25 5.91 -0.18
N GLN A 363 11.56 5.84 -0.42
CA GLN A 363 12.33 4.60 -0.46
C GLN A 363 13.72 4.84 0.15
N ALA A 364 13.83 4.49 1.44
CA ALA A 364 15.09 4.48 2.16
C ALA A 364 15.46 3.04 2.55
N PHE A 365 16.74 2.72 2.40
CA PHE A 365 17.35 1.45 2.76
C PHE A 365 18.38 1.67 3.85
N GLY A 366 18.55 0.68 4.72
CA GLY A 366 19.60 0.70 5.74
C GLY A 366 20.11 -0.72 6.01
N ALA A 367 21.40 -0.81 6.33
CA ALA A 367 22.05 -2.03 6.77
C ALA A 367 23.18 -1.67 7.76
N PHE A 368 23.69 -2.66 8.48
CA PHE A 368 24.91 -2.50 9.27
C PHE A 368 26.08 -3.19 8.59
N ALA A 369 27.23 -2.52 8.61
CA ALA A 369 28.53 -3.12 8.37
C ALA A 369 29.33 -2.98 9.67
N ASP A 370 29.67 -4.10 10.31
CA ASP A 370 30.10 -4.14 11.71
C ASP A 370 29.06 -3.45 12.64
N GLU A 371 29.48 -2.39 13.32
CA GLU A 371 28.66 -1.52 14.17
C GLU A 371 28.25 -0.23 13.46
N ARG A 372 28.71 0.04 12.23
CA ARG A 372 28.38 1.28 11.52
C ARG A 372 27.10 1.12 10.75
N LEU A 373 26.16 2.04 10.97
CA LEU A 373 24.97 2.13 10.17
C LEU A 373 25.30 2.73 8.79
N VAL A 374 24.85 2.06 7.73
CA VAL A 374 24.83 2.59 6.38
C VAL A 374 23.38 2.81 5.97
N THR A 375 23.06 4.00 5.48
CA THR A 375 21.74 4.32 4.94
C THR A 375 21.86 4.86 3.53
N ALA A 376 20.87 4.51 2.71
CA ALA A 376 20.76 4.95 1.32
C ALA A 376 19.34 5.45 1.07
N TRP A 377 19.21 6.61 0.42
CA TRP A 377 17.90 7.11 0.01
C TRP A 377 17.98 7.93 -1.27
N TRP A 378 16.83 8.07 -1.93
CA TRP A 378 16.77 8.76 -3.20
C TRP A 378 16.84 10.29 -3.09
N ARG A 379 17.63 10.90 -3.98
CA ARG A 379 17.71 12.34 -4.26
C ARG A 379 17.89 12.59 -5.77
N ARG A 380 16.83 13.08 -6.44
CA ARG A 380 16.89 13.72 -7.77
C ARG A 380 17.71 12.97 -8.83
N GLY A 381 17.47 11.67 -9.03
CA GLY A 381 18.22 10.88 -10.04
C GLY A 381 19.38 10.05 -9.47
N ARG A 382 19.67 10.19 -8.17
CA ARG A 382 20.79 9.55 -7.48
C ARG A 382 20.40 9.00 -6.13
N SER A 383 21.20 8.09 -5.60
CA SER A 383 21.11 7.62 -4.22
C SER A 383 22.11 8.36 -3.36
N ALA A 384 21.63 9.11 -2.38
CA ALA A 384 22.43 9.63 -1.28
C ALA A 384 22.78 8.49 -0.32
N ILE A 385 24.06 8.34 -0.01
CA ILE A 385 24.62 7.32 0.86
C ILE A 385 25.26 8.00 2.07
N LEU A 386 24.78 7.65 3.25
CA LEU A 386 25.36 8.08 4.52
C LEU A 386 25.91 6.86 5.26
N ILE A 387 27.23 6.85 5.45
CA ILE A 387 27.91 5.92 6.34
C ILE A 387 28.18 6.66 7.64
N GLU A 388 27.77 6.07 8.76
CA GLU A 388 27.98 6.67 10.08
C GLU A 388 29.46 7.03 10.32
N GLY A 389 29.71 8.30 10.69
CA GLY A 389 31.05 8.84 10.88
C GLY A 389 31.75 9.33 9.60
N ARG A 390 31.06 9.37 8.46
CA ARG A 390 31.58 9.86 7.18
C ARG A 390 30.69 10.94 6.57
N GLU A 391 31.27 11.71 5.65
CA GLU A 391 30.49 12.66 4.86
C GLU A 391 29.55 11.93 3.90
N LEU A 392 28.39 12.56 3.68
CA LEU A 392 27.40 12.11 2.72
C LEU A 392 27.96 12.18 1.29
N PHE A 393 27.73 11.15 0.50
CA PHE A 393 28.05 11.14 -0.94
C PHE A 393 26.90 10.57 -1.76
N GLU A 394 26.94 10.72 -3.08
CA GLU A 394 25.87 10.29 -4.00
C GLU A 394 26.38 9.28 -5.02
N LEU A 395 25.56 8.27 -5.33
CA LEU A 395 25.79 7.29 -6.39
C LEU A 395 24.70 7.38 -7.46
N PRO A 396 25.04 7.11 -8.74
CA PRO A 396 24.05 7.10 -9.82
C PRO A 396 23.08 5.91 -9.64
N GLY A 397 21.81 6.15 -9.95
CA GLY A 397 20.76 5.13 -9.83
C GLY A 397 20.09 5.10 -8.46
N LEU A 398 18.94 4.42 -8.41
CA LEU A 398 18.07 4.24 -7.26
C LEU A 398 18.49 2.99 -6.50
N CYS A 399 18.84 3.12 -5.22
CA CYS A 399 19.07 1.99 -4.35
C CYS A 399 17.76 1.25 -4.15
N THR A 400 17.72 -0.05 -4.46
CA THR A 400 16.52 -0.91 -4.30
C THR A 400 16.76 -2.10 -3.37
N ALA A 401 18.01 -2.40 -3.05
CA ALA A 401 18.39 -3.40 -2.05
C ALA A 401 19.75 -3.05 -1.43
N MET A 402 19.96 -3.48 -0.19
CA MET A 402 21.22 -3.34 0.53
C MET A 402 21.48 -4.55 1.42
N ALA A 403 22.73 -5.00 1.49
CA ALA A 403 23.18 -6.01 2.43
C ALA A 403 24.53 -5.61 3.03
N GLY A 404 24.73 -5.85 4.32
CA GLY A 404 25.97 -5.51 5.02
C GLY A 404 26.69 -6.75 5.53
N MET A 405 28.01 -6.63 5.64
CA MET A 405 28.91 -7.57 6.31
C MET A 405 30.03 -6.79 7.00
N PRO A 406 30.87 -7.42 7.83
CA PRO A 406 32.02 -6.76 8.41
C PRO A 406 32.86 -6.00 7.38
N GLY A 407 33.08 -4.70 7.59
CA GLY A 407 33.84 -3.81 6.73
C GLY A 407 33.24 -3.45 5.36
N ARG A 408 32.12 -4.05 4.93
CA ARG A 408 31.58 -3.85 3.57
C ARG A 408 30.06 -3.79 3.52
N VAL A 409 29.54 -3.06 2.54
CA VAL A 409 28.11 -3.00 2.23
C VAL A 409 27.89 -3.13 0.73
N ALA A 410 26.96 -3.98 0.31
CA ALA A 410 26.55 -4.15 -1.07
C ALA A 410 25.24 -3.39 -1.31
N LEU A 411 25.14 -2.71 -2.45
CA LEU A 411 23.96 -1.96 -2.89
C LEU A 411 23.56 -2.43 -4.29
N ALA A 412 22.26 -2.59 -4.52
CA ALA A 412 21.69 -2.70 -5.87
C ALA A 412 21.21 -1.31 -6.31
N LEU A 413 21.77 -0.78 -7.39
CA LEU A 413 21.49 0.54 -7.96
C LEU A 413 20.82 0.38 -9.32
N VAL A 414 19.53 0.71 -9.39
CA VAL A 414 18.72 0.62 -10.61
C VAL A 414 18.74 1.96 -11.34
N THR A 415 18.91 1.95 -12.65
CA THR A 415 18.71 3.13 -13.51
C THR A 415 17.25 3.13 -13.95
N PRO A 416 16.36 3.93 -13.31
CA PRO A 416 14.93 3.84 -13.58
C PRO A 416 14.64 4.32 -15.00
N SER A 417 13.79 3.60 -15.73
CA SER A 417 13.31 4.03 -17.05
C SER A 417 12.42 5.28 -16.98
N PHE A 418 11.86 5.59 -15.81
CA PHE A 418 11.06 6.80 -15.58
C PHE A 418 11.36 7.47 -14.24
N VAL A 419 11.70 8.76 -14.27
CA VAL A 419 11.89 9.61 -13.08
C VAL A 419 11.16 10.93 -13.28
N ASN A 420 10.30 11.33 -12.33
CA ASN A 420 9.84 12.71 -12.23
C ASN A 420 9.96 13.22 -10.77
N GLY A 421 9.65 14.50 -10.56
CA GLY A 421 9.82 15.14 -9.24
C GLY A 421 9.00 14.53 -8.09
N ASN A 422 7.99 13.69 -8.39
CA ASN A 422 7.02 13.19 -7.41
C ASN A 422 6.76 11.66 -7.50
N SER A 423 7.36 10.95 -8.45
CA SER A 423 7.13 9.51 -8.68
C SER A 423 8.33 8.88 -9.38
N GLN A 424 8.60 7.63 -9.01
CA GLN A 424 9.65 6.79 -9.56
C GLN A 424 9.08 5.40 -9.78
N GLY A 425 9.31 4.85 -10.98
CA GLY A 425 8.96 3.47 -11.32
C GLY A 425 10.20 2.82 -11.93
N TYR A 426 10.51 1.61 -11.46
CA TYR A 426 11.52 0.78 -12.11
C TYR A 426 10.89 -0.53 -12.56
N GLY A 427 11.29 -0.97 -13.75
CA GLY A 427 10.85 -2.21 -14.36
C GLY A 427 11.80 -3.35 -14.06
N HIS A 428 11.33 -4.58 -14.31
CA HIS A 428 12.13 -5.80 -14.19
C HIS A 428 13.39 -5.77 -15.09
N ASP A 429 13.28 -5.16 -16.28
CA ASP A 429 14.34 -5.09 -17.29
C ASP A 429 15.22 -3.83 -17.17
N ASP A 430 14.98 -2.97 -16.18
CA ASP A 430 15.78 -1.76 -16.01
C ASP A 430 17.22 -2.11 -15.67
N ALA A 431 18.17 -1.30 -16.15
CA ALA A 431 19.59 -1.57 -15.93
C ALA A 431 19.96 -1.45 -14.46
N VAL A 432 20.50 -2.52 -13.88
CA VAL A 432 20.89 -2.59 -12.47
C VAL A 432 22.39 -2.86 -12.35
N VAL A 433 23.03 -2.13 -11.44
CA VAL A 433 24.43 -2.31 -11.06
C VAL A 433 24.51 -2.70 -9.60
N ILE A 434 25.29 -3.73 -9.29
CA ILE A 434 25.63 -4.09 -7.91
C ILE A 434 26.99 -3.48 -7.59
N VAL A 435 27.03 -2.65 -6.56
CA VAL A 435 28.27 -2.05 -6.05
C VAL A 435 28.54 -2.55 -4.64
N VAL A 436 29.81 -2.69 -4.30
CA VAL A 436 30.29 -2.95 -2.94
C VAL A 436 31.08 -1.74 -2.48
N ILE A 437 30.77 -1.27 -1.28
CA ILE A 437 31.45 -0.14 -0.65
C ILE A 437 32.25 -0.65 0.54
N ASP A 438 33.53 -0.32 0.58
CA ASP A 438 34.33 -0.47 1.79
C ASP A 438 33.95 0.64 2.77
N VAL A 439 33.40 0.28 3.94
CA VAL A 439 32.88 1.28 4.89
C VAL A 439 33.99 1.98 5.67
N ASN A 440 35.21 1.45 5.62
CA ASN A 440 36.40 2.00 6.29
C ASN A 440 37.18 2.96 5.42
N THR A 441 37.14 2.84 4.09
CA THR A 441 37.78 3.76 3.14
C THR A 441 36.77 4.65 2.40
N GLY A 442 35.54 4.17 2.21
CA GLY A 442 34.52 4.79 1.36
C GLY A 442 34.70 4.47 -0.13
N GLU A 443 35.62 3.58 -0.46
CA GLU A 443 35.87 3.15 -1.83
C GLU A 443 34.68 2.35 -2.36
N VAL A 444 34.23 2.69 -3.57
CA VAL A 444 33.07 2.08 -4.23
C VAL A 444 33.56 1.28 -5.42
N GLN A 445 33.25 -0.01 -5.42
CA GLN A 445 33.59 -0.93 -6.50
C GLN A 445 32.31 -1.48 -7.14
N GLU A 446 32.19 -1.33 -8.46
CA GLU A 446 31.21 -2.10 -9.23
C GLU A 446 31.65 -3.56 -9.31
N VAL A 447 30.79 -4.47 -8.89
CA VAL A 447 31.09 -5.91 -8.85
C VAL A 447 30.23 -6.73 -9.81
N LEU A 448 29.06 -6.23 -10.17
CA LEU A 448 28.15 -6.89 -11.11
C LEU A 448 27.26 -5.88 -11.83
N ARG A 449 26.87 -6.19 -13.07
CA ARG A 449 26.00 -5.35 -13.89
C ARG A 449 25.04 -6.23 -14.70
N SER A 450 23.78 -5.80 -14.79
CA SER A 450 22.77 -6.47 -15.61
C SER A 450 23.15 -6.37 -17.09
N GLY A 451 22.91 -7.41 -17.86
CA GLY A 451 23.38 -7.49 -19.24
C GLY A 451 22.65 -8.56 -20.05
N ALA A 452 23.24 -8.99 -21.17
CA ALA A 452 22.65 -9.93 -22.14
C ALA A 452 22.02 -11.17 -21.46
N GLY A 453 20.70 -11.10 -21.21
CA GLY A 453 19.92 -12.14 -20.55
C GLY A 453 20.02 -12.19 -19.02
N LEU A 454 20.91 -11.43 -18.36
CA LEU A 454 21.00 -11.39 -16.89
C LEU A 454 20.33 -10.13 -16.35
N THR A 455 19.16 -10.29 -15.76
CA THR A 455 18.43 -9.22 -15.07
C THR A 455 18.47 -9.44 -13.56
N PHE A 456 18.38 -8.37 -12.79
CA PHE A 456 18.32 -8.48 -11.32
C PHE A 456 16.92 -8.23 -10.77
N GLY A 457 15.94 -7.86 -11.62
CA GLY A 457 14.54 -7.67 -11.26
C GLY A 457 14.35 -6.84 -9.97
N PHE A 458 13.42 -7.29 -9.12
CA PHE A 458 13.33 -6.85 -7.73
C PHE A 458 14.41 -7.56 -6.91
N THR A 459 15.64 -7.03 -6.98
CA THR A 459 16.85 -7.68 -6.46
C THR A 459 16.80 -7.86 -4.95
N HIS A 460 17.32 -9.00 -4.49
CA HIS A 460 17.66 -9.23 -3.08
C HIS A 460 19.16 -9.51 -2.97
N LEU A 461 19.78 -9.01 -1.90
CA LEU A 461 21.20 -9.18 -1.60
C LEU A 461 21.34 -9.85 -0.23
N CYS A 462 22.33 -10.73 -0.08
CA CYS A 462 22.68 -11.30 1.21
C CYS A 462 24.16 -11.69 1.24
N PHE A 463 24.85 -11.43 2.35
CA PHE A 463 26.16 -11.99 2.60
C PHE A 463 26.06 -13.29 3.39
N ALA A 464 26.78 -14.32 2.96
CA ALA A 464 27.01 -15.56 3.69
C ALA A 464 28.51 -15.71 3.94
N GLY A 465 28.97 -15.21 5.08
CA GLY A 465 30.41 -14.97 5.30
C GLY A 465 30.94 -13.93 4.32
N ASP A 466 32.02 -14.26 3.61
CA ASP A 466 32.63 -13.39 2.60
C ASP A 466 31.94 -13.44 1.22
N VAL A 467 30.94 -14.32 1.06
CA VAL A 467 30.26 -14.55 -0.23
C VAL A 467 29.02 -13.68 -0.33
N LEU A 468 28.95 -12.82 -1.36
CA LEU A 468 27.75 -12.04 -1.68
C LEU A 468 26.84 -12.84 -2.61
N GLY A 469 25.65 -13.20 -2.16
CA GLY A 469 24.58 -13.69 -3.01
C GLY A 469 23.73 -12.56 -3.57
N VAL A 470 23.39 -12.67 -4.85
CA VAL A 470 22.50 -11.77 -5.59
C VAL A 470 21.39 -12.60 -6.22
N ARG A 471 20.12 -12.25 -5.93
CA ARG A 471 18.97 -12.78 -6.67
C ARG A 471 18.99 -12.22 -8.09
N ALA A 472 18.98 -13.09 -9.09
CA ALA A 472 18.99 -12.71 -10.49
C ALA A 472 18.05 -13.59 -11.32
N GLU A 473 17.86 -13.22 -12.57
CA GLU A 473 17.17 -14.03 -13.56
C GLU A 473 18.01 -14.09 -14.84
N ARG A 474 18.21 -15.32 -15.34
CA ARG A 474 18.84 -15.60 -16.63
C ARG A 474 17.75 -15.94 -17.62
N ASP A 475 17.51 -15.08 -18.59
CA ASP A 475 16.47 -15.24 -19.61
C ASP A 475 15.10 -15.57 -18.99
N ARG A 476 14.73 -14.83 -17.93
CA ARG A 476 13.52 -15.02 -17.10
C ARG A 476 13.47 -16.31 -16.28
N THR A 477 14.59 -17.03 -16.19
CA THR A 477 14.74 -18.18 -15.30
C THR A 477 15.44 -17.73 -14.01
N PRO A 478 14.86 -17.95 -12.83
CA PRO A 478 15.51 -17.61 -11.55
C PRO A 478 16.87 -18.28 -11.39
N VAL A 479 17.88 -17.47 -11.06
CA VAL A 479 19.23 -17.91 -10.73
C VAL A 479 19.76 -17.15 -9.52
N ILE A 480 20.80 -17.70 -8.89
CA ILE A 480 21.54 -17.06 -7.82
C ILE A 480 22.94 -16.78 -8.35
N VAL A 481 23.37 -15.53 -8.29
CA VAL A 481 24.75 -15.15 -8.58
C VAL A 481 25.48 -15.01 -7.25
N THR A 482 26.52 -15.79 -7.03
CA THR A 482 27.38 -15.68 -5.84
C THR A 482 28.70 -15.04 -6.20
N LEU A 483 29.16 -14.06 -5.43
CA LEU A 483 30.46 -13.40 -5.60
C LEU A 483 31.37 -13.73 -4.40
N ASP A 484 32.49 -14.37 -4.66
CA ASP A 484 33.54 -14.67 -3.69
C ASP A 484 34.88 -14.13 -4.22
N ARG A 485 35.50 -13.19 -3.49
CA ARG A 485 36.81 -12.60 -3.82
C ARG A 485 36.95 -12.14 -5.29
N GLY A 486 35.88 -11.56 -5.83
CA GLY A 486 35.85 -11.02 -7.20
C GLY A 486 35.63 -12.06 -8.30
N LYS A 487 35.46 -13.34 -7.94
CA LYS A 487 34.92 -14.36 -8.86
C LYS A 487 33.43 -14.47 -8.62
N TRP A 488 32.67 -14.62 -9.69
CA TRP A 488 31.24 -14.87 -9.59
C TRP A 488 30.87 -16.18 -10.26
N GLU A 489 29.89 -16.86 -9.68
CA GLU A 489 29.32 -18.11 -10.16
C GLU A 489 27.79 -17.97 -10.24
N GLU A 490 27.19 -18.67 -11.20
CA GLU A 490 25.75 -18.73 -11.40
C GLU A 490 25.23 -20.12 -11.07
N HIS A 491 24.19 -20.18 -10.24
CA HIS A 491 23.55 -21.42 -9.85
C HIS A 491 22.03 -21.31 -10.08
N PRO A 492 21.39 -22.35 -10.63
CA PRO A 492 19.94 -22.42 -10.62
C PRO A 492 19.44 -22.59 -9.18
N GLY A 493 18.35 -21.93 -8.82
CA GLY A 493 17.74 -22.13 -7.50
C GLY A 493 16.96 -20.95 -6.98
N ASP A 494 16.29 -21.19 -5.86
CA ASP A 494 15.53 -20.18 -5.14
C ASP A 494 16.44 -19.42 -4.15
N PHE A 495 16.52 -18.10 -4.31
CA PHE A 495 17.40 -17.25 -3.49
C PHE A 495 17.08 -17.33 -1.97
N PRO A 496 15.82 -17.26 -1.52
CA PRO A 496 15.44 -17.56 -0.14
C PRO A 496 15.91 -18.93 0.37
N GLN A 497 15.83 -19.98 -0.45
CA GLN A 497 16.34 -21.30 -0.07
C GLN A 497 17.87 -21.27 0.11
N TRP A 498 18.61 -20.75 -0.88
CA TRP A 498 20.07 -20.63 -0.80
C TRP A 498 20.50 -19.81 0.42
N MET A 499 19.84 -18.68 0.68
CA MET A 499 20.14 -17.83 1.84
C MET A 499 19.99 -18.61 3.16
N ARG A 500 18.92 -19.41 3.30
CA ARG A 500 18.71 -20.25 4.48
C ARG A 500 19.80 -21.32 4.65
N GLU A 501 20.16 -21.99 3.57
CA GLU A 501 21.20 -23.04 3.58
C GLU A 501 22.60 -22.46 3.85
N ALA A 502 22.91 -21.32 3.25
CA ALA A 502 24.20 -20.65 3.34
C ALA A 502 24.43 -20.02 4.73
N LEU A 503 23.38 -19.48 5.36
CA LEU A 503 23.45 -18.93 6.72
C LEU A 503 23.47 -20.00 7.83
N ARG A 504 23.18 -21.28 7.51
CA ARG A 504 23.16 -22.44 8.42
C ARG A 504 22.59 -22.12 9.81
N ALA A 505 21.27 -22.03 9.94
CA ALA A 505 20.64 -21.92 11.25
C ALA A 505 21.10 -23.09 12.17
N PRO A 506 21.59 -22.82 13.39
CA PRO A 506 21.95 -23.87 14.32
C PRO A 506 20.68 -24.60 14.75
N PRO A 507 20.71 -25.94 14.86
CA PRO A 507 19.54 -26.77 15.13
C PRO A 507 18.84 -26.44 16.47
N THR A 508 19.50 -25.69 17.36
CA THR A 508 18.92 -25.17 18.61
C THR A 508 17.86 -24.07 18.40
N VAL A 509 17.71 -23.53 17.18
CA VAL A 509 16.69 -22.54 16.81
C VAL A 509 15.40 -23.21 16.30
N ASP A 510 15.49 -24.44 15.77
CA ASP A 510 14.33 -25.20 15.25
C ASP A 510 13.33 -25.58 16.37
N ASP A 511 13.81 -25.82 17.60
CA ASP A 511 12.95 -26.15 18.76
C ASP A 511 12.19 -24.93 19.35
N LEU A 512 12.44 -23.71 18.87
CA LEU A 512 11.88 -22.47 19.43
C LEU A 512 10.69 -21.89 18.63
N TYR A 513 10.36 -22.45 17.46
CA TYR A 513 9.23 -22.02 16.62
C TYR A 513 8.49 -23.19 15.95
N SER A 514 7.15 -23.16 15.98
CA SER A 514 6.29 -24.16 15.33
C SER A 514 5.59 -23.68 14.05
N SER A 515 5.96 -22.53 13.47
CA SER A 515 5.42 -22.11 12.18
C SER A 515 6.39 -21.23 11.40
N TYR A 516 6.40 -21.47 10.08
CA TYR A 516 7.29 -20.94 9.04
C TYR A 516 7.19 -19.42 8.78
N GLU A 517 6.72 -18.62 9.74
CA GLU A 517 6.14 -17.29 9.45
C GLU A 517 6.85 -16.10 10.12
N VAL A 518 7.97 -16.30 10.82
CA VAL A 518 8.69 -15.23 11.54
C VAL A 518 10.03 -14.92 10.87
N PRO A 519 10.30 -13.66 10.44
CA PRO A 519 11.61 -13.28 9.93
C PRO A 519 12.64 -13.30 11.07
N ILE A 520 13.65 -14.17 10.93
CA ILE A 520 14.83 -14.21 11.80
C ILE A 520 15.91 -13.33 11.16
N LEU A 521 16.33 -12.27 11.86
CA LEU A 521 17.47 -11.46 11.45
C LEU A 521 18.69 -11.84 12.29
N TRP A 522 19.78 -12.20 11.61
CA TRP A 522 21.04 -12.55 12.25
C TRP A 522 21.74 -11.31 12.81
N ALA A 523 22.16 -11.39 14.07
CA ALA A 523 22.94 -10.37 14.77
C ALA A 523 24.28 -11.00 15.20
N GLY A 524 25.11 -11.33 14.21
CA GLY A 524 26.40 -12.01 14.43
C GLY A 524 26.28 -13.48 14.88
N PRO A 525 27.39 -14.10 15.34
CA PRO A 525 27.45 -15.53 15.66
C PRO A 525 26.71 -15.93 16.95
N HIS A 526 26.18 -14.97 17.70
CA HIS A 526 25.69 -15.19 19.07
C HIS A 526 24.29 -14.64 19.35
N ALA A 527 23.65 -13.97 18.40
CA ALA A 527 22.33 -13.37 18.60
C ALA A 527 21.44 -13.42 17.36
N VAL A 528 20.12 -13.56 17.58
CA VAL A 528 19.10 -13.38 16.54
C VAL A 528 18.00 -12.44 17.02
N VAL A 529 17.46 -11.63 16.12
CA VAL A 529 16.27 -10.81 16.37
C VAL A 529 15.05 -11.49 15.79
N VAL A 530 14.01 -11.61 16.62
CA VAL A 530 12.73 -12.23 16.28
C VAL A 530 11.64 -11.16 16.25
N GLY A 531 10.89 -11.06 15.14
CA GLY A 531 9.63 -10.31 15.05
C GLY A 531 8.40 -11.22 14.99
N ARG A 532 7.36 -10.97 15.80
CA ARG A 532 6.06 -11.66 15.60
C ARG A 532 5.27 -10.95 14.50
N THR A 533 4.82 -11.70 13.50
CA THR A 533 4.25 -11.18 12.25
C THR A 533 2.75 -10.93 12.25
N TYR A 534 2.00 -11.30 13.29
CA TYR A 534 0.54 -11.26 13.18
C TYR A 534 -0.22 -10.23 13.99
N GLU A 535 0.41 -9.28 14.69
CA GLU A 535 -0.32 -8.08 15.19
C GLU A 535 0.56 -7.08 15.95
N ARG A 536 1.68 -7.53 16.54
CA ARG A 536 2.62 -6.69 17.31
C ARG A 536 4.03 -7.23 17.14
N ALA A 537 4.84 -6.58 16.30
CA ALA A 537 6.27 -6.88 16.22
C ALA A 537 6.94 -6.45 17.53
N SER A 538 7.30 -7.40 18.40
CA SER A 538 8.12 -7.14 19.59
C SER A 538 9.56 -7.51 19.28
N LEU A 539 10.48 -6.54 19.24
CA LEU A 539 11.88 -6.79 18.96
C LEU A 539 12.60 -7.34 20.20
N ALA A 540 13.09 -8.56 20.08
CA ALA A 540 13.90 -9.19 21.12
C ALA A 540 15.16 -9.80 20.51
N VAL A 541 16.27 -9.64 21.20
CA VAL A 541 17.49 -10.38 20.93
C VAL A 541 17.43 -11.68 21.72
N LEU A 542 17.55 -12.79 21.01
CA LEU A 542 17.83 -14.09 21.60
C LEU A 542 19.34 -14.30 21.58
N ASP A 543 19.94 -14.42 22.76
CA ASP A 543 21.32 -14.87 22.91
C ASP A 543 21.37 -16.39 22.67
N LEU A 544 22.10 -16.82 21.63
CA LEU A 544 22.15 -18.21 21.20
C LEU A 544 22.93 -19.12 22.16
N HIS A 545 23.78 -18.55 23.02
CA HIS A 545 24.58 -19.30 23.99
C HIS A 545 23.80 -19.55 25.29
N THR A 546 23.17 -18.51 25.83
CA THR A 546 22.41 -18.55 27.09
C THR A 546 20.94 -18.90 26.90
N LYS A 547 20.45 -18.86 25.64
CA LYS A 547 19.03 -18.94 25.27
C LYS A 547 18.16 -17.88 25.94
N GLN A 548 18.76 -16.84 26.52
CA GLN A 548 18.02 -15.75 27.13
C GLN A 548 17.44 -14.85 26.05
N ARG A 549 16.12 -14.68 26.08
CA ARG A 549 15.43 -13.66 25.29
C ARG A 549 15.47 -12.35 26.06
N ARG A 550 16.12 -11.34 25.50
CA ARG A 550 16.14 -9.99 26.06
C ARG A 550 15.34 -9.07 25.13
N PRO A 551 14.34 -8.34 25.64
CA PRO A 551 13.71 -7.30 24.82
C PRO A 551 14.79 -6.31 24.42
N LEU A 552 14.92 -6.05 23.12
CA LEU A 552 15.87 -5.06 22.66
C LEU A 552 15.31 -3.66 22.97
N PHE A 553 13.99 -3.49 22.80
CA PHE A 553 13.21 -2.28 23.12
C PHE A 553 11.73 -2.63 23.30
N ASP A 554 10.96 -1.74 23.93
CA ASP A 554 9.48 -1.79 23.96
C ASP A 554 8.88 -1.23 22.65
N SER A 555 9.34 -1.69 21.48
CA SER A 555 8.97 -1.09 20.19
C SER A 555 7.87 -1.84 19.44
N GLU A 556 6.60 -1.56 19.74
CA GLU A 556 5.47 -2.11 18.98
C GLU A 556 5.21 -1.32 17.68
N GLY A 557 5.10 -2.02 16.55
CA GLY A 557 4.75 -1.42 15.26
C GLY A 557 5.93 -0.98 14.38
N LEU A 558 7.17 -1.30 14.77
CA LEU A 558 8.34 -1.21 13.91
C LEU A 558 8.69 -2.58 13.32
N GLU A 559 8.94 -2.64 12.02
CA GLU A 559 9.40 -3.85 11.32
C GLU A 559 10.93 -3.88 11.33
N PRO A 560 11.59 -4.91 11.88
CA PRO A 560 13.05 -4.93 11.92
C PRO A 560 13.63 -5.18 10.52
N LEU A 561 14.74 -4.49 10.21
CA LEU A 561 15.42 -4.58 8.91
C LEU A 561 16.82 -5.17 9.01
N ALA A 562 17.61 -4.74 9.99
CA ALA A 562 19.00 -5.18 10.17
C ALA A 562 19.45 -4.98 11.62
N CYS A 563 20.51 -5.68 12.03
CA CYS A 563 21.14 -5.51 13.33
C CYS A 563 22.65 -5.32 13.16
N SER A 564 23.29 -4.65 14.10
CA SER A 564 24.76 -4.63 14.14
C SER A 564 25.30 -6.01 14.50
N GLU A 565 26.57 -6.26 14.19
CA GLU A 565 27.21 -7.55 14.43
C GLU A 565 27.11 -8.00 15.89
N SER A 566 27.24 -7.08 16.85
CA SER A 566 27.07 -7.37 18.28
C SER A 566 25.62 -7.58 18.72
N GLY A 567 24.64 -7.26 17.87
CA GLY A 567 23.23 -7.17 18.24
C GLY A 567 22.88 -6.03 19.19
N SER A 568 23.85 -5.15 19.50
CA SER A 568 23.63 -4.01 20.39
C SER A 568 22.83 -2.89 19.73
N ARG A 569 22.73 -2.89 18.40
CA ARG A 569 21.96 -1.92 17.63
C ARG A 569 21.02 -2.62 16.67
N CYS A 570 19.85 -2.03 16.46
CA CYS A 570 18.87 -2.51 15.51
C CYS A 570 18.38 -1.35 14.65
N LEU A 571 18.25 -1.63 13.35
CA LEU A 571 17.58 -0.80 12.38
C LEU A 571 16.20 -1.39 12.14
N ALA A 572 15.19 -0.55 12.23
CA ALA A 572 13.81 -0.90 11.97
C ALA A 572 13.13 0.14 11.07
N ARG A 573 12.04 -0.27 10.43
CA ARG A 573 11.20 0.52 9.56
C ARG A 573 9.89 0.87 10.27
N GLY A 574 9.49 2.13 10.16
CA GLY A 574 8.17 2.62 10.59
C GLY A 574 7.38 3.12 9.38
N GLY A 575 6.37 2.35 8.96
CA GLY A 575 5.61 2.63 7.75
C GLY A 575 6.46 2.64 6.47
N ALA A 576 5.95 3.21 5.38
CA ALA A 576 6.64 3.21 4.08
C ALA A 576 7.84 4.18 3.99
N ARG A 577 8.01 5.11 4.93
CA ARG A 577 8.88 6.31 4.76
C ARG A 577 9.95 6.52 5.84
N GLY A 578 9.99 5.71 6.89
CA GLY A 578 10.85 5.97 8.05
C GLY A 578 11.83 4.85 8.38
N LEU A 579 13.12 5.18 8.45
CA LEU A 579 14.16 4.32 9.00
C LEU A 579 14.57 4.80 10.40
N PHE A 580 14.66 3.86 11.34
CA PHE A 580 14.95 4.11 12.76
C PHE A 580 16.06 3.20 13.25
N ALA A 581 17.08 3.77 13.88
CA ALA A 581 18.11 2.99 14.56
C ALA A 581 17.97 3.14 16.08
N GLY A 582 17.92 2.02 16.78
CA GLY A 582 17.99 1.95 18.24
C GLY A 582 19.31 1.35 18.70
N SER A 583 19.78 1.74 19.88
CA SER A 583 20.93 1.14 20.55
C SER A 583 20.59 0.72 21.97
N ALA A 584 20.97 -0.49 22.38
CA ALA A 584 20.85 -0.94 23.76
C ALA A 584 21.60 0.04 24.67
N THR A 585 21.00 0.44 25.79
CA THR A 585 21.67 1.31 26.77
C THR A 585 22.91 0.56 27.31
N PRO A 586 24.11 1.18 27.43
CA PRO A 586 25.29 0.48 27.93
C PRO A 586 25.08 -0.01 29.38
N PRO A 587 25.84 -1.01 29.86
CA PRO A 587 25.77 -1.45 31.25
C PRO A 587 26.01 -0.25 32.17
N ARG A 588 25.22 -0.14 33.26
CA ARG A 588 25.42 0.88 34.30
C ARG A 588 26.92 0.91 34.69
N PRO A 589 27.53 2.10 34.85
CA PRO A 589 28.85 2.16 35.47
C PRO A 589 28.76 1.57 36.88
N PRO A 590 29.83 0.95 37.40
CA PRO A 590 29.82 0.37 38.73
C PRO A 590 29.41 1.46 39.74
N SER A 591 28.38 1.17 40.52
CA SER A 591 27.97 2.01 41.64
C SER A 591 29.18 2.20 42.56
N ARG A 592 29.49 3.46 42.87
CA ARG A 592 30.54 3.83 43.82
C ARG A 592 30.29 3.24 45.20
#